data_AF-A0A7V1EEK8-F1
#
_entry.id   AF-A0A7V1EEK8-F1
#
_cell.length_a   1.000
_cell.length_b   1.000
_cell.length_c   1.000
_cell.angle_alpha   90.00
_cell.angle_beta   90.00
_cell.angle_gamma   90.00
#
_symmetry.space_group_name_H-M   'P 1'
#
loop_
_entity.id
_entity.type
_entity.pdbx_description
1 polymer ?
#
loop_
_entity_poly.entity_id
_entity_poly.type
_entity_poly.pdbx_seq_one_letter_code
_entity_poly.pdbx_strand_id
1 'polypeptide(L)' 'YKPVLLESFVDQEKFKGTCYKASNWIYVGQTKGLGKVYWGRKINLPKKNIYLYHLKNNFKQLLCS' A
#
# COMPACT_ATOMS: atom_id res chain seq x y z
N TYR A 1 -7.54 -19.43 9.22
CA TYR A 1 -6.89 -18.47 8.31
C TYR A 1 -5.97 -17.57 9.12
N LYS A 2 -4.71 -17.36 8.71
CA LYS A 2 -3.74 -16.50 9.44
C LYS A 2 -3.26 -15.39 8.51
N PRO A 3 -3.19 -14.12 8.96
CA PRO A 3 -2.67 -13.04 8.13
C PRO A 3 -1.16 -13.21 7.89
N VAL A 4 -0.70 -12.92 6.67
CA VAL A 4 0.71 -13.08 6.24
C VAL A 4 1.40 -11.76 5.86
N LEU A 5 0.62 -10.70 5.63
CA LEU A 5 1.07 -9.40 5.14
C LEU A 5 0.12 -8.31 5.67
N LEU A 6 0.66 -7.13 5.97
CA LEU A 6 -0.11 -5.91 6.20
C LEU A 6 0.17 -4.90 5.09
N GLU A 7 -0.86 -4.20 4.63
CA GLU A 7 -0.74 -3.07 3.72
C GLU A 7 -1.24 -1.78 4.37
N SER A 8 -0.59 -0.66 4.06
CA SER A 8 -1.02 0.67 4.50
C SER A 8 -0.84 1.70 3.39
N PHE A 9 -1.69 2.73 3.40
CA PHE A 9 -1.74 3.77 2.38
C PHE A 9 -1.50 5.14 2.99
N VAL A 10 -0.45 5.83 2.55
CA VAL A 10 -0.04 7.13 3.07
C VAL A 10 -0.23 8.20 2.00
N ASP A 11 -1.02 9.21 2.31
CA ASP A 11 -1.14 10.42 1.49
C ASP A 11 0.12 11.28 1.65
N GLN A 12 0.95 11.34 0.59
CA GLN A 12 2.23 12.07 0.62
C GLN A 12 2.06 13.59 0.62
N GLU A 13 0.91 14.11 0.18
CA GLU A 13 0.64 15.55 0.23
C GLU A 13 0.46 16.01 1.68
N LYS A 14 0.02 15.10 2.57
CA LYS A 14 -0.22 15.39 3.99
C LYS A 14 0.88 14.85 4.90
N PHE A 15 1.46 13.69 4.58
CA PHE A 15 2.38 12.97 5.46
C PHE A 15 3.55 12.36 4.69
N LYS A 16 4.78 12.60 5.16
CA LYS A 16 6.01 12.06 4.56
C LYS A 16 6.17 10.52 4.72
N GLY A 17 5.36 9.89 5.55
CA GLY A 17 5.41 8.44 5.81
C GLY A 17 6.66 8.00 6.61
N THR A 18 7.26 8.90 7.38
CA THR A 18 8.53 8.65 8.08
C THR A 18 8.46 7.49 9.07
N CYS A 19 7.36 7.35 9.82
CA CYS A 19 7.18 6.24 10.76
C CYS A 19 7.20 4.87 10.05
N TYR A 20 6.53 4.75 8.91
CA TYR A 20 6.55 3.52 8.11
C TYR A 20 7.96 3.18 7.62
N LYS A 21 8.69 4.18 7.09
CA LYS A 21 10.09 4.01 6.66
C LYS A 21 11.02 3.60 7.81
N ALA A 22 10.78 4.12 9.02
CA ALA A 22 11.58 3.80 10.21
C ALA A 22 11.22 2.45 10.85
N SER A 23 10.01 1.92 10.63
CA SER A 23 9.51 0.69 11.25
C SER A 23 9.58 -0.54 10.33
N ASN A 24 10.59 -0.61 9.44
CA ASN A 24 10.81 -1.72 8.50
C ASN A 24 9.65 -2.00 7.53
N TRP A 25 8.82 -1.00 7.22
CA TRP A 25 7.86 -1.15 6.13
C TRP A 25 8.54 -0.93 4.78
N ILE A 26 8.13 -1.74 3.81
CA ILE A 26 8.66 -1.71 2.44
C ILE A 26 7.74 -0.86 1.58
N TYR A 27 8.28 0.18 0.97
CA TYR A 27 7.55 0.95 -0.05
C TYR A 27 7.45 0.14 -1.36
N VAL A 28 6.25 0.01 -1.92
CA VAL A 28 6.01 -0.80 -3.14
C VAL A 28 5.43 -0.03 -4.32
N GLY A 29 5.13 1.26 -4.15
CA GLY A 29 4.62 2.11 -5.23
C GLY A 29 3.50 3.02 -4.78
N GLN A 30 2.77 3.58 -5.76
CA GLN A 30 1.65 4.51 -5.50
C GLN A 30 0.34 4.00 -6.10
N THR A 31 -0.77 4.33 -5.44
CA THR A 31 -2.11 4.10 -5.99
C THR A 31 -2.32 4.95 -7.24
N LYS A 32 -3.19 4.48 -8.15
CA LYS A 32 -3.49 5.20 -9.41
C LYS A 32 -4.42 6.43 -9.26
N GLY A 33 -4.99 6.67 -8.07
CA GLY A 33 -5.92 7.80 -7.85
C GLY A 33 -7.30 7.63 -8.51
N LEU A 34 -7.68 6.40 -8.87
CA LEU A 34 -8.92 6.09 -9.62
C LEU A 34 -10.15 5.91 -8.71
N GLY A 35 -9.95 5.68 -7.41
CA GLY A 35 -11.03 5.32 -6.49
C GLY A 35 -11.51 3.89 -6.68
N LYS A 36 -12.48 3.46 -5.87
CA LYS A 36 -13.01 2.08 -5.89
C LYS A 36 -13.95 1.83 -7.07
N VAL A 37 -14.75 2.83 -7.45
CA VAL A 37 -15.67 2.78 -8.60
C VAL A 37 -15.13 3.70 -9.68
N TYR A 38 -14.46 3.11 -10.66
CA TYR A 38 -13.93 3.83 -11.81
C TYR A 38 -14.76 3.49 -13.05
N TRP A 39 -15.68 4.38 -13.43
CA TRP A 39 -16.48 4.30 -14.67
C TRP A 39 -16.00 5.33 -15.69
N GLY A 40 -14.69 5.36 -15.97
CA GLY A 40 -14.12 6.28 -16.96
C GLY A 40 -14.12 7.76 -16.57
N ARG A 41 -14.39 8.09 -15.30
CA ARG A 41 -14.29 9.48 -14.79
C ARG A 41 -12.82 9.92 -14.68
N LYS A 42 -12.58 11.23 -14.72
CA LYS A 42 -11.23 11.80 -14.54
C LYS A 42 -10.59 11.32 -13.23
N ILE A 43 -9.28 11.11 -13.25
CA ILE A 43 -8.46 10.84 -12.06
C ILE A 43 -8.57 12.06 -11.16
N ASN A 44 -9.26 11.95 -10.03
CA ASN A 44 -9.54 13.08 -9.15
C ASN A 44 -9.19 12.81 -7.68
N LEU A 45 -8.60 11.65 -7.38
CA LEU A 45 -8.20 11.30 -6.02
C LEU A 45 -6.68 11.36 -5.87
N PRO A 46 -6.18 11.79 -4.69
CA PRO A 46 -4.75 11.87 -4.44
C PRO A 46 -4.13 10.48 -4.53
N LYS A 47 -2.93 10.42 -5.13
CA LYS A 47 -2.14 9.20 -5.19
C LYS A 47 -1.50 8.96 -3.82
N LYS A 48 -1.78 7.80 -3.23
CA LYS A 48 -1.19 7.38 -1.94
C LYS A 48 0.00 6.47 -2.16
N ASN A 49 1.04 6.63 -1.36
CA ASN A 49 2.12 5.65 -1.26
C ASN A 49 1.60 4.39 -0.59
N ILE A 50 2.05 3.25 -1.09
CA ILE A 50 1.72 1.92 -0.59
C ILE A 50 2.93 1.38 0.17
N TYR A 51 2.70 1.02 1.42
CA TYR A 51 3.68 0.39 2.29
C TYR A 51 3.22 -1.01 2.68
N LEU A 52 4.15 -1.96 2.68
CA LEU A 52 3.93 -3.34 3.07
C LEU A 52 4.76 -3.71 4.30
N TYR A 53 4.18 -4.48 5.21
CA TYR A 53 4.89 -5.09 6.32
C TYR A 53 4.68 -6.60 6.31
N HIS A 54 5.76 -7.36 6.21
CA HIS A 54 5.71 -8.81 6.14
C HIS A 54 5.49 -9.42 7.53
N LEU A 55 4.40 -10.16 7.73
CA LEU A 55 4.18 -10.95 8.95
C LEU A 55 4.85 -12.34 8.84
N LYS A 56 5.05 -12.79 7.60
CA LYS A 56 5.79 -14.01 7.26
C LYS A 56 6.78 -13.72 6.14
N ASN A 57 8.01 -14.20 6.28
CA ASN A 57 9.07 -13.96 5.29
C ASN A 57 8.72 -14.54 3.90
N ASN A 58 7.94 -15.62 3.86
CA ASN A 58 7.48 -16.29 2.64
C ASN A 58 6.07 -15.84 2.18
N PHE A 59 5.60 -14.65 2.59
CA PHE A 59 4.24 -14.19 2.26
C PHE A 59 3.93 -14.21 0.76
N LYS A 60 4.90 -13.93 -0.11
CA LYS A 60 4.71 -13.96 -1.58
C LYS A 60 4.30 -15.34 -2.08
N GLN A 61 4.96 -16.39 -1.60
CA GLN A 61 4.66 -17.78 -1.98
C GLN A 61 3.28 -18.19 -1.47
N LEU A 62 2.93 -17.76 -0.25
CA LEU A 62 1.63 -18.05 0.37
C LEU A 62 0.44 -17.31 -0.28
N LEU A 63 0.68 -16.17 -0.95
CA LEU A 63 -0.36 -15.40 -1.64
C LEU A 63 -0.46 -15.72 -3.14
N CYS A 64 0.59 -16.28 -3.73
CA CYS A 64 0.64 -16.65 -5.16
C CYS A 64 0.35 -18.13 -5.42
N SER A 65 0.13 -18.94 -4.37
CA SER A 65 -0.35 -20.32 -4.45
C SER A 65 -1.87 -20.35 -4.61
#